data_AF-A0A0Q8ZL24-F1
#
_entry.id   AF-A0A0Q8ZL24-F1
#
_cell.length_a   1.000
_cell.length_b   1.000
_cell.length_c   1.000
_cell.angle_alpha   90.00
_cell.angle_beta   90.00
_cell.angle_gamma   90.00
#
_symmetry.space_group_name_H-M   'P 1'
#
loop_
_entity.id
_entity.type
_entity.pdbx_description
1 polymer ?
#
loop_
_entity_poly.entity_id
_entity_poly.type
_entity_poly.pdbx_seq_one_letter_code
_entity_poly.pdbx_strand_id
1 'polypeptide(L)' 'MSVKIKPITDHKSYKVNDHTILKDDLGNWNCSNDLSAKERQAFNQYENIVIQNPRFKKHTTATYKG' A
#
# COMPACT_ATOMS: atom_id res chain seq x y z
N MET A 1 2.67 5.21 -16.13
CA MET A 1 3.50 4.28 -15.33
C MET A 1 2.58 3.44 -14.48
N SER A 2 2.78 2.12 -14.40
CA SER A 2 1.89 1.25 -13.63
C SER A 2 2.44 1.02 -12.23
N VAL A 3 1.61 1.19 -11.20
CA VAL A 3 1.96 0.88 -9.80
C VAL A 3 1.20 -0.36 -9.36
N LYS A 4 1.92 -1.40 -8.93
CA LYS A 4 1.34 -2.65 -8.44
C LYS A 4 1.47 -2.73 -6.93
N ILE A 5 0.36 -2.88 -6.23
CA ILE A 5 0.32 -3.00 -4.76
C ILE A 5 -0.08 -4.41 -4.40
N LYS A 6 0.76 -5.10 -3.63
CA LYS A 6 0.52 -6.45 -3.14
C LYS A 6 0.54 -6.44 -1.61
N PRO A 7 -0.51 -6.95 -0.93
CA PRO A 7 -0.43 -7.20 0.50
C PRO A 7 0.61 -8.29 0.78
N ILE A 8 1.47 -8.05 1.76
CA ILE A 8 2.37 -9.08 2.33
C ILE A 8 1.73 -9.59 3.61
N THR A 9 1.47 -8.67 4.54
CA THR A 9 0.76 -8.96 5.80
C THR A 9 -0.32 -7.90 5.98
N ASP A 10 -1.57 -8.35 6.03
CA ASP A 10 -2.71 -7.44 6.13
C ASP A 10 -2.59 -6.51 7.35
N HIS A 11 -2.86 -5.23 7.11
CA HIS A 11 -2.72 -4.11 8.06
C HIS A 11 -1.31 -3.89 8.64
N LYS A 12 -0.29 -4.59 8.13
CA LYS A 12 1.10 -4.44 8.60
C LYS A 12 2.09 -4.09 7.49
N SER A 13 2.00 -4.73 6.33
CA SER A 13 3.00 -4.55 5.28
C SER A 13 2.47 -4.79 3.86
N TYR A 14 2.93 -3.95 2.94
CA TYR A 14 2.54 -3.98 1.53
C TYR A 14 3.74 -3.74 0.63
N LYS A 15 3.78 -4.46 -0.49
CA LYS A 15 4.75 -4.25 -1.54
C LYS A 15 4.14 -3.35 -2.61
N VAL A 16 4.75 -2.19 -2.85
CA VAL A 16 4.39 -1.24 -3.90
C VAL A 16 5.49 -1.28 -4.94
N ASN A 17 5.23 -1.91 -6.09
CA ASN A 17 6.23 -2.29 -7.08
C ASN A 17 7.38 -3.09 -6.44
N ASP A 18 8.55 -2.48 -6.27
CA ASP A 18 9.73 -3.06 -5.63
C ASP A 18 10.01 -2.48 -4.23
N HIS A 19 9.20 -1.53 -3.77
CA HIS A 19 9.29 -0.91 -2.46
C HIS A 19 8.41 -1.62 -1.44
N THR A 20 8.87 -1.69 -0.19
CA THR A 20 8.12 -2.31 0.91
C THR A 20 7.73 -1.25 1.92
N ILE A 21 6.42 -1.12 2.12
CA ILE A 21 5.82 -0.21 3.09
C ILE A 21 5.42 -1.03 4.32
N LEU A 22 5.81 -0.55 5.49
CA LEU A 22 5.60 -1.16 6.80
C LEU A 22 4.84 -0.19 7.69
N LYS A 23 3.88 -0.69 8.46
CA LYS A 23 3.23 0.07 9.52
C LYS A 23 4.13 0.07 10.75
N ASP A 24 4.41 1.23 11.31
CA ASP A 24 5.05 1.33 12.62
C ASP A 24 4.04 1.11 13.75
N ASP A 25 4.56 1.02 14.98
CA ASP A 25 3.75 0.84 16.19
C ASP A 25 2.86 2.06 16.52
N LEU A 26 3.17 3.22 15.94
CA LEU A 26 2.37 4.45 16.05
C LEU A 26 1.26 4.52 14.99
N GLY A 27 1.21 3.54 14.09
CA GLY A 27 0.22 3.42 13.03
C GLY A 27 0.55 4.19 11.74
N ASN A 28 1.75 4.75 11.61
CA ASN A 28 2.19 5.43 10.39
C ASN A 28 2.78 4.43 9.39
N TRP A 29 2.59 4.72 8.10
CA TRP A 29 3.21 3.95 7.03
C TRP A 29 4.59 4.50 6.68
N ASN A 30 5.61 3.67 6.88
CA ASN A 30 6.99 3.99 6.56
C ASN A 30 7.50 3.08 5.43
N CYS A 31 8.39 3.60 4.60
CA CYS A 31 9.06 2.85 3.55
C CYS A 31 10.56 3.04 3.70
N SER A 32 11.35 1.96 3.58
CA SER A 32 12.82 2.05 3.66
C SER A 32 13.44 2.76 2.45
N ASN A 33 12.68 2.87 1.36
CA ASN A 33 13.10 3.51 0.12
C ASN A 33 12.18 4.70 -0.19
N ASP A 34 12.70 5.69 -0.90
CA ASP A 34 11.90 6.81 -1.37
C ASP A 34 10.87 6.33 -2.39
N LEU A 35 9.59 6.61 -2.13
CA LEU A 35 8.49 6.32 -3.05
C LEU A 35 8.32 7.49 -4.00
N SER A 36 8.16 7.21 -5.29
CA SER A 36 7.76 8.23 -6.24
C SER A 36 6.38 8.82 -5.88
N ALA A 37 6.10 10.05 -6.34
CA ALA A 37 4.82 10.70 -6.11
C ALA A 37 3.62 9.84 -6.57
N LYS A 38 3.77 9.11 -7.69
CA LYS A 38 2.73 8.21 -8.21
C LYS A 38 2.51 6.99 -7.32
N GLU A 39 3.57 6.41 -6.78
CA GLU A 39 3.48 5.27 -5.87
C GLU A 39 2.82 5.65 -4.56
N ARG A 40 3.17 6.82 -4.03
CA ARG A 40 2.56 7.37 -2.82
C ARG A 40 1.08 7.67 -3.02
N GLN A 41 0.70 8.28 -4.15
CA GLN A 41 -0.71 8.49 -4.49
C GLN A 41 -1.47 7.17 -4.64
N ALA A 42 -0.90 6.18 -5.34
CA ALA A 42 -1.52 4.87 -5.50
C ALA A 42 -1.69 4.14 -4.16
N PHE A 43 -0.69 4.23 -3.27
CA PHE A 43 -0.78 3.64 -1.94
C PHE A 43 -1.84 4.33 -1.08
N ASN A 44 -1.94 5.65 -1.10
CA ASN A 44 -2.98 6.38 -0.37
C ASN A 44 -4.39 6.00 -0.85
N GLN A 45 -4.58 5.82 -2.16
CA GLN A 45 -5.86 5.33 -2.70
C GLN A 45 -6.16 3.92 -2.22
N TYR A 46 -5.16 3.05 -2.27
CA TYR A 46 -5.29 1.67 -1.80
C TYR A 46 -5.59 1.59 -0.30
N GLU A 47 -4.95 2.44 0.51
CA GLU A 47 -5.22 2.51 1.93
C GLU A 47 -6.68 2.86 2.20
N ASN A 48 -7.19 3.92 1.59
CA ASN A 48 -8.57 4.37 1.81
C ASN A 48 -9.62 3.36 1.32
N ILE A 49 -9.37 2.71 0.18
CA ILE A 49 -10.37 1.85 -0.47
C ILE A 49 -10.33 0.42 0.08
N VAL A 50 -9.14 -0.08 0.40
CA VAL A 50 -8.89 -1.49 0.76
C VAL A 50 -8.55 -1.64 2.24
N ILE A 51 -7.53 -0.93 2.73
CA ILE A 51 -7.00 -1.14 4.10
C ILE A 51 -7.95 -0.62 5.17
N GLN A 52 -8.52 0.56 4.98
CA GLN A 52 -9.43 1.19 5.95
C GLN A 52 -10.88 0.71 5.79
N ASN A 53 -11.17 -0.09 4.76
CA ASN A 53 -12.51 -0.51 4.45
C ASN A 53 -12.85 -1.84 5.15
N PRO A 54 -13.74 -1.84 6.15
CA PRO A 54 -14.05 -3.02 6.96
C PRO A 54 -14.74 -4.15 6.17
N ARG A 55 -15.19 -3.89 4.94
CA ARG A 55 -15.77 -4.92 4.06
C ARG A 55 -14.72 -5.87 3.51
N PHE A 56 -13.46 -5.45 3.43
CA PHE A 56 -12.37 -6.30 2.96
C PHE A 56 -11.80 -7.12 4.13
N LYS A 57 -12.17 -8.40 4.19
CA LYS A 57 -11.62 -9.35 5.17
C LYS A 57 -10.20 -9.82 4.85
N LYS A 58 -9.82 -9.70 3.57
CA LYS A 58 -8.48 -9.99 3.05
C LYS A 58 -8.16 -8.91 2.04
N HIS A 59 -6.97 -8.36 2.11
CA HIS A 59 -6.57 -7.40 1.10
C HIS A 59 -6.15 -8.13 -0.17
N THR A 60 -6.40 -7.49 -1.32
CA THR A 60 -6.14 -8.07 -2.63
C THR A 60 -5.14 -7.23 -3.40
N THR A 61 -4.35 -7.86 -4.25
CA THR A 61 -3.42 -7.14 -5.13
C THR A 61 -4.17 -6.15 -6.03
N ALA A 62 -3.70 -4.92 -6.11
CA ALA A 62 -4.25 -3.87 -6.97
C ALA A 62 -3.20 -3.37 -7.97
N THR A 63 -3.65 -2.84 -9.09
CA THR A 63 -2.79 -2.22 -10.10
C THR A 63 -3.38 -0.88 -10.51
N TYR A 64 -2.62 0.19 -10.30
CA TYR A 64 -3.00 1.57 -10.61
C TYR A 64 -2.28 1.99 -11.89
N LYS A 65 -3.05 2.43 -12.89
CA LYS A 65 -2.50 3.05 -14.10
C LYS A 65 -2.42 4.55 -13.84
N GLY A 66 -1.22 5.11 -13.91
CA GLY A 66 -1.00 6.56 -13.84
C GLY A 66 -0.24 7.10 -15.03
#